data_AF-A0A936BMN7-F1
#
_entry.id   AF-A0A936BMN7-F1
#
_cell.length_a   1.000
_cell.length_b   1.000
_cell.length_c   1.000
_cell.angle_alpha   90.00
_cell.angle_beta   90.00
_cell.angle_gamma   90.00
#
_symmetry.space_group_name_H-M   'P 1'
#
loop_
_entity.id
_entity.type
_entity.pdbx_description
1 polymer ?
#
loop_
_entity_poly.entity_id
_entity_poly.type
_entity_poly.pdbx_seq_one_letter_code
_entity_poly.pdbx_strand_id
1 'polypeptide(L)' 'MRNSDQKKYIETLLRYEKKFNQDELKDFKMFVKRNKDDEDLDNISFQKLKNLYTKYYVNREKIDINDFFKKN' A
#
# COMPACT_ATOMS: atom_id res chain seq x y z
N MET A 1 -10.76 14.39 2.81
CA MET A 1 -10.85 12.91 2.87
C MET A 1 -9.85 12.24 1.93
N ARG A 2 -9.88 12.51 0.61
CA ARG A 2 -9.01 11.84 -0.39
C ARG A 2 -7.50 11.90 -0.12
N ASN A 3 -6.97 13.06 0.27
CA ASN A 3 -5.56 13.23 0.66
C ASN A 3 -5.15 12.39 1.88
N SER A 4 -6.04 12.23 2.87
CA SER A 4 -5.77 11.40 4.04
C SER A 4 -5.67 9.91 3.67
N ASP A 5 -6.51 9.45 2.74
CA ASP A 5 -6.49 8.07 2.27
C ASP A 5 -5.26 7.79 1.40
N GLN A 6 -4.89 8.72 0.51
CA GLN A 6 -3.67 8.64 -0.30
C GLN A 6 -2.44 8.45 0.59
N LYS A 7 -2.25 9.33 1.58
CA LYS A 7 -1.14 9.26 2.53
C LYS A 7 -1.13 7.94 3.29
N LYS A 8 -2.29 7.52 3.82
CA LYS A 8 -2.44 6.25 4.54
C LYS A 8 -2.06 5.04 3.69
N TYR A 9 -2.51 4.99 2.45
CA TYR A 9 -2.18 3.88 1.55
C TYR A 9 -0.69 3.85 1.23
N ILE A 10 -0.09 5.00 0.93
CA ILE A 10 1.35 5.10 0.65
C ILE A 10 2.18 4.65 1.86
N GLU A 11 1.91 5.20 3.05
CA GLU A 11 2.64 4.86 4.28
C GLU A 11 2.54 3.37 4.61
N THR A 12 1.38 2.76 4.38
CA THR A 12 1.20 1.33 4.56
C THR A 12 2.03 0.52 3.56
N LEU A 13 1.99 0.93 2.28
CA LEU A 13 2.64 0.23 1.17
C LEU A 13 4.16 0.36 1.13
N LEU A 14 4.75 1.39 1.78
CA LEU A 14 6.21 1.49 1.94
C LEU A 14 6.82 0.21 2.54
N ARG A 15 6.08 -0.47 3.43
CA ARG A 15 6.52 -1.74 4.04
C ARG A 15 6.50 -2.93 3.09
N TYR A 16 5.80 -2.81 1.97
CA TYR A 16 5.60 -3.87 0.98
C TYR A 16 6.33 -3.59 -0.35
N GLU A 17 7.06 -2.47 -0.46
CA GLU A 17 7.76 -2.05 -1.69
C GLU A 17 8.67 -3.15 -2.25
N LYS A 18 9.35 -3.91 -1.38
CA LYS A 18 10.21 -5.05 -1.75
C LYS A 18 9.46 -6.21 -2.41
N LYS A 19 8.13 -6.27 -2.31
CA LYS A 19 7.28 -7.33 -2.87
C LYS A 19 6.62 -6.92 -4.19
N PHE A 20 6.83 -5.69 -4.66
CA PHE A 20 6.23 -5.20 -5.90
C PHE A 20 6.99 -5.75 -7.10
N ASN A 21 6.25 -5.99 -8.19
CA ASN A 21 6.89 -6.17 -9.49
C ASN A 21 7.43 -4.83 -10.03
N GLN A 22 8.12 -4.87 -11.17
CA GLN A 22 8.76 -3.67 -11.73
C GLN A 22 7.76 -2.56 -12.09
N ASP A 23 6.60 -2.91 -12.65
CA ASP A 23 5.56 -1.94 -13.04
C ASP A 23 4.87 -1.33 -11.81
N GLU A 24 4.53 -2.17 -10.84
CA GLU A 24 3.96 -1.74 -9.56
C GLU A 24 4.90 -0.83 -8.79
N LEU A 25 6.20 -1.14 -8.79
CA LEU A 25 7.23 -0.31 -8.17
C LEU A 25 7.37 1.03 -8.87
N LYS A 26 7.32 1.04 -10.21
CA LYS A 26 7.37 2.27 -11.01
C LYS A 26 6.17 3.17 -10.71
N ASP A 27 4.97 2.62 -10.75
CA ASP A 27 3.73 3.33 -10.42
C ASP A 27 3.78 3.84 -8.97
N PHE A 28 4.19 2.99 -8.03
CA PHE A 28 4.27 3.36 -6.62
C PHE A 28 5.27 4.50 -6.36
N LYS A 29 6.44 4.49 -6.99
CA LYS A 29 7.41 5.61 -6.88
C LYS A 29 6.82 6.93 -7.36
N MET A 30 6.01 6.91 -8.42
CA MET A 30 5.29 8.10 -8.87
C MET A 30 4.28 8.58 -7.81
N PHE A 31 3.56 7.67 -7.17
CA PHE A 31 2.60 8.01 -6.11
C PHE A 31 3.30 8.62 -4.89
N VAL A 32 4.43 8.05 -4.46
CA VAL A 32 5.24 8.60 -3.35
C VAL A 32 5.73 10.01 -3.68
N LYS A 33 6.17 10.24 -4.92
CA LYS A 33 6.64 11.58 -5.34
C LYS A 33 5.52 12.61 -5.24
N ARG A 34 4.35 12.34 -5.86
CA ARG A 34 3.19 13.24 -5.80
C ARG A 34 2.76 13.53 -4.36
N ASN A 35 2.76 12.52 -3.49
CA ASN A 35 2.45 12.72 -2.08
C ASN A 35 3.50 13.53 -1.30
N LYS A 36 4.77 13.55 -1.73
CA LYS A 36 5.81 14.41 -1.13
C LYS A 36 5.68 15.86 -1.61
N ASP A 37 5.24 16.03 -2.84
CA ASP A 37 5.02 17.33 -3.47
C ASP A 37 3.63 17.92 -3.07
N ASP A 38 2.91 17.29 -2.13
CA ASP A 38 1.54 17.61 -1.70
C ASP A 38 0.52 17.66 -2.87
N GLU A 39 0.79 16.91 -3.93
CA GLU A 39 -0.07 16.77 -5.11
C GLU A 39 -1.08 15.61 -4.95
N ASP A 40 -2.31 15.87 -5.40
CA ASP A 40 -3.36 14.87 -5.49
C ASP A 40 -3.12 13.90 -6.67
N LEU A 41 -3.34 12.60 -6.42
CA LEU A 41 -3.41 11.62 -7.51
C LEU A 41 -4.70 11.79 -8.33
N ASP A 42 -4.56 11.75 -9.65
CA ASP A 42 -5.67 11.55 -10.56
C ASP A 42 -6.45 10.26 -10.24
N ASN A 43 -7.67 10.12 -10.78
CA ASN A 43 -8.56 9.00 -10.46
C ASN A 43 -7.94 7.63 -10.82
N ILE A 44 -7.21 7.54 -11.93
CA ILE A 44 -6.61 6.28 -12.40
C ILE A 44 -5.48 5.87 -11.44
N SER A 45 -4.61 6.82 -11.12
CA SER A 45 -3.48 6.64 -10.21
C SER A 45 -3.96 6.29 -8.79
N PHE A 46 -5.00 6.96 -8.31
CA PHE A 46 -5.60 6.66 -7.01
C PHE A 46 -6.21 5.25 -6.98
N GLN A 47 -6.88 4.82 -8.06
CA GLN A 47 -7.42 3.47 -8.16
C GLN A 47 -6.30 2.41 -8.16
N LYS A 48 -5.20 2.66 -8.87
CA LYS A 48 -4.00 1.80 -8.84
C LYS A 48 -3.40 1.71 -7.43
N LEU A 49 -3.26 2.83 -6.73
CA LEU A 49 -2.79 2.87 -5.34
C LEU A 49 -3.69 2.05 -4.41
N LYS A 50 -5.02 2.19 -4.56
CA LYS A 50 -6.00 1.39 -3.80
C LYS A 50 -5.89 -0.10 -4.12
N ASN A 51 -5.68 -0.46 -5.37
CA ASN A 51 -5.50 -1.86 -5.77
C ASN A 51 -4.23 -2.48 -5.16
N LEU A 52 -3.11 -1.74 -5.14
CA LEU A 52 -1.89 -2.16 -4.46
C LEU A 52 -2.14 -2.37 -2.95
N TYR A 53 -2.82 -1.43 -2.31
CA TYR A 53 -3.18 -1.53 -0.90
C TYR A 53 -4.02 -2.79 -0.62
N THR A 54 -5.03 -3.06 -1.43
CA THR A 54 -5.84 -4.27 -1.28
C THR A 54 -5.00 -5.53 -1.48
N LYS A 55 -4.19 -5.58 -2.53
CA LYS A 55 -3.35 -6.73 -2.88
C LYS A 55 -2.37 -7.10 -1.76
N TYR A 56 -1.65 -6.12 -1.22
CA TYR A 56 -0.53 -6.39 -0.31
C TYR A 56 -0.86 -6.26 1.17
N TYR A 57 -1.84 -5.43 1.54
CA TYR A 57 -2.19 -5.20 2.94
C TYR A 57 -3.50 -5.86 3.35
N VAL A 58 -4.57 -5.73 2.56
CA VAL A 58 -5.88 -6.28 2.92
C VAL A 58 -5.91 -7.80 2.75
N ASN A 59 -5.42 -8.29 1.60
CA ASN A 59 -5.40 -9.71 1.26
C ASN A 59 -4.14 -10.43 1.78
N ARG A 60 -3.43 -9.84 2.74
CA ARG A 60 -2.28 -10.51 3.36
C ARG A 60 -2.77 -11.69 4.19
N GLU A 61 -2.05 -12.81 4.13
CA GLU A 61 -2.25 -13.91 5.06
C GLU A 61 -1.99 -13.39 6.47
N LYS A 62 -3.05 -13.38 7.29
CA LYS A 62 -2.93 -13.04 8.71
C LYS A 62 -2.45 -14.30 9.41
N ILE A 63 -1.28 -14.23 10.02
CA ILE A 63 -0.84 -15.28 10.95
C ILE A 63 -1.83 -15.26 12.11
N ASP A 64 -2.53 -16.37 12.33
CA ASP A 64 -3.40 -16.52 13.49
C ASP A 64 -2.51 -16.65 14.74
N ILE A 65 -2.40 -15.57 15.49
CA ILE A 65 -1.61 -15.50 16.72
C ILE A 65 -2.03 -16.55 17.74
N ASN A 66 -3.28 -17.05 17.68
CA ASN A 66 -3.77 -18.07 18.61
C ASN A 66 -3.06 -19.41 18.46
N ASP A 67 -2.56 -19.74 17.27
CA ASP A 67 -1.80 -20.97 17.05
C ASP A 67 -0.36 -20.88 17.58
N PHE A 68 0.17 -19.66 17.71
CA PHE A 68 1.51 -19.43 18.25
C PHE A 68 1.56 -19.58 19.79
N PHE A 69 0.44 -19.35 20.48
CA PHE A 69 0.35 -19.44 21.95
C PHE A 69 -0.17 -20.78 22.49
N LYS A 70 -0.63 -21.71 21.63
CA LYS A 70 -1.12 -23.05 22.04
C LYS A 70 -0.02 -24.08 22.31
N LYS A 71 1.24 -23.75 22.10
CA LYS A 71 2.39 -24.56 22.51
C LYS A 71 3.03 -23.95 23.76
N ASN A 72 2.39 -24.13 24.91
CA ASN A 72 3.00 -24.08 26.25
C ASN A 72 2.13 -24.88 27.22
#